data_AF-A0A3A8PEF1-F1
#
_entry.id   AF-A0A3A8PEF1-F1
#
_cell.length_a   1.000
_cell.length_b   1.000
_cell.length_c   1.000
_cell.angle_alpha   90.00
_cell.angle_beta   90.00
_cell.angle_gamma   90.00
#
_symmetry.space_group_name_H-M   'P 1'
#
loop_
_entity.id
_entity.type
_entity.pdbx_description
1 polymer ?
#
loop_
_entity_poly.entity_id
_entity_poly.type
_entity_poly.pdbx_seq_one_letter_code
_entity_poly.pdbx_strand_id
1 'polypeptide(L)'
;MEARALLERSREQFAGLALPLRREAENNTRVLEGGAGAVGPISCLEWSLFQRQARRFPMLQHPTEFSAYVLRGQGRLHIYFSGADRAGAKLRSEVTDRVAAEVARGFVLVAHAHNHNFMFDRVPGDRLWTTPETVNVVGGGVAPSLTDVQAYRGMHEALGLQGAWVTNGLETGRYTAGDFTRLSAWEG
;
A
#
# COMPACT_ATOMS: atom_id res chain seq x y z
N MET A 1 -5.93 17.46 7.21
CA MET A 1 -6.92 16.65 6.47
C MET A 1 -7.08 15.38 7.27
N GLU A 2 -8.31 14.99 7.58
CA GLU A 2 -8.59 13.85 8.46
C GLU A 2 -8.60 12.55 7.63
N ALA A 3 -7.83 11.53 8.01
CA ALA A 3 -7.74 10.23 7.33
C ALA A 3 -9.09 9.66 6.92
N ARG A 4 -10.08 9.84 7.81
CA ARG A 4 -11.44 9.39 7.60
C ARG A 4 -12.07 10.01 6.36
N ALA A 5 -11.89 11.32 6.14
CA ALA A 5 -12.47 12.01 5.00
C ALA A 5 -11.88 11.52 3.66
N LEU A 6 -10.58 11.19 3.63
CA LEU A 6 -9.95 10.61 2.45
C LEU A 6 -10.47 9.20 2.15
N LEU A 7 -10.66 8.38 3.18
CA LEU A 7 -11.25 7.05 3.03
C LEU A 7 -12.72 7.10 2.59
N GLU A 8 -13.52 8.02 3.14
CA GLU A 8 -14.93 8.22 2.75
C GLU A 8 -15.03 8.65 1.28
N ARG A 9 -14.19 9.61 0.86
CA ARG A 9 -14.10 10.03 -0.54
C ARG A 9 -13.67 8.87 -1.45
N SER A 10 -12.63 8.13 -1.07
CA SER A 10 -12.14 6.98 -1.84
C SER A 10 -13.24 5.93 -2.02
N ARG A 11 -13.93 5.56 -0.93
CA ARG A 11 -15.09 4.67 -0.96
C ARG A 11 -16.16 5.16 -1.93
N GLU A 12 -16.57 6.42 -1.85
CA GLU A 12 -17.63 6.99 -2.70
C GLU A 12 -17.24 6.99 -4.18
N GLN A 13 -16.00 7.37 -4.48
CA GLN A 13 -15.48 7.38 -5.84
C GLN A 13 -15.48 5.98 -6.45
N PHE A 14 -14.98 4.96 -5.74
CA PHE A 14 -14.98 3.59 -6.24
C PHE A 14 -16.38 2.97 -6.26
N ALA A 15 -17.25 3.25 -5.28
CA ALA A 15 -18.60 2.71 -5.23
C ALA A 15 -19.46 3.13 -6.44
N GLY A 16 -19.17 4.32 -7.00
CA GLY A 16 -19.82 4.83 -8.21
C GLY A 16 -19.36 4.18 -9.53
N LEU A 17 -18.28 3.37 -9.51
CA LEU A 17 -17.75 2.74 -10.72
C LEU A 17 -18.50 1.45 -11.09
N ALA A 18 -18.25 0.97 -12.32
CA ALA A 18 -18.69 -0.34 -12.77
C ALA A 18 -17.83 -1.47 -12.17
N LEU A 19 -18.35 -2.69 -12.18
CA LEU A 19 -17.53 -3.87 -11.90
C LEU A 19 -16.48 -4.08 -13.01
N PRO A 20 -15.27 -4.57 -12.66
CA PRO A 20 -14.87 -5.03 -11.33
C PRO A 20 -14.33 -3.92 -10.40
N LEU A 21 -14.07 -2.71 -10.93
CA LEU A 21 -13.45 -1.59 -10.18
C LEU A 21 -14.23 -1.14 -8.95
N ARG A 22 -15.56 -1.28 -8.94
CA ARG A 22 -16.41 -0.99 -7.77
C ARG A 22 -15.93 -1.66 -6.50
N ARG A 23 -15.35 -2.85 -6.61
CA ARG A 23 -14.92 -3.67 -5.48
C ARG A 23 -13.79 -3.02 -4.67
N GLU A 24 -13.05 -2.06 -5.23
CA GLU A 24 -12.05 -1.28 -4.49
C GLU A 24 -12.68 -0.47 -3.32
N ALA A 25 -13.99 -0.19 -3.38
CA ALA A 25 -14.72 0.41 -2.26
C ALA A 25 -14.84 -0.53 -1.05
N GLU A 26 -14.78 -1.85 -1.24
CA GLU A 26 -15.00 -2.84 -0.17
C GLU A 26 -13.97 -2.70 0.97
N ASN A 27 -12.69 -2.51 0.63
CA ASN A 27 -11.64 -2.36 1.64
C ASN A 27 -11.72 -1.01 2.34
N ASN A 28 -12.08 0.05 1.62
CA ASN A 28 -12.33 1.36 2.24
C ASN A 28 -13.48 1.27 3.25
N THR A 29 -14.59 0.62 2.91
CA THR A 29 -15.73 0.39 3.81
C THR A 29 -15.31 -0.35 5.08
N ARG A 30 -14.58 -1.47 4.95
CA ARG A 30 -14.13 -2.24 6.12
C ARG A 30 -13.22 -1.46 7.06
N VAL A 31 -12.35 -0.62 6.51
CA VAL A 31 -11.48 0.26 7.32
C VAL A 31 -12.32 1.32 8.04
N LEU A 32 -13.27 1.96 7.34
CA LEU A 32 -14.15 2.99 7.92
C LEU A 32 -15.07 2.47 9.03
N GLU A 33 -15.48 1.21 8.92
CA GLU A 33 -16.30 0.50 9.91
C GLU A 33 -15.48 -0.07 11.08
N GLY A 34 -14.14 0.05 11.05
CA GLY A 34 -13.25 -0.49 12.06
C GLY A 34 -13.10 -2.02 12.01
N GLY A 35 -13.51 -2.66 10.90
CA GLY A 35 -13.43 -4.11 10.72
C GLY A 35 -12.02 -4.61 10.35
N ALA A 36 -11.16 -3.74 9.82
CA ALA A 36 -9.79 -4.09 9.44
C ALA A 36 -8.80 -2.93 9.61
N GLY A 37 -7.64 -3.24 10.19
CA GLY A 37 -6.52 -2.32 10.36
C GLY A 37 -6.76 -1.16 11.33
N ALA A 38 -5.70 -0.39 11.55
CA ALA A 38 -5.72 0.82 12.35
C ALA A 38 -5.11 1.99 11.57
N VAL A 39 -5.85 3.08 11.44
CA VAL A 39 -5.41 4.30 10.75
C VAL A 39 -4.95 5.32 11.77
N GLY A 40 -3.79 5.92 11.52
CA GLY A 40 -3.26 6.96 12.39
C GLY A 40 -2.11 7.72 11.73
N PRO A 41 -1.47 8.64 12.45
CA PRO A 41 -0.35 9.41 11.92
C PRO A 41 0.80 8.49 11.51
N ILE A 42 1.55 8.94 10.51
CA ILE A 42 2.75 8.25 10.04
C ILE A 42 3.81 8.17 11.15
N SER A 43 4.49 7.03 11.29
CA SER A 43 5.58 6.85 12.25
C SER A 43 6.92 7.37 11.70
N CYS A 44 7.92 7.56 12.55
CA CYS A 44 9.26 8.01 12.12
C CYS A 44 9.89 7.09 11.05
N LEU A 45 9.67 5.78 11.18
CA LEU A 45 10.20 4.82 10.21
C LEU A 45 9.46 4.95 8.87
N GLU A 46 8.13 4.93 8.88
CA GLU A 46 7.31 5.08 7.67
C GLU A 46 7.62 6.40 6.95
N TRP A 47 7.77 7.50 7.70
CA TRP A 47 8.16 8.80 7.15
C TRP A 47 9.55 8.79 6.53
N SER A 48 10.52 8.10 7.14
CA SER A 48 11.87 7.96 6.58
C SER A 48 11.86 7.19 5.26
N LEU A 49 11.04 6.14 5.15
CA LEU A 49 10.86 5.38 3.92
C LEU A 49 10.18 6.23 2.84
N PHE A 50 9.10 6.90 3.21
CA PHE A 50 8.37 7.82 2.34
C PHE A 50 9.27 8.94 1.80
N GLN A 51 10.01 9.62 2.68
CA GLN A 51 10.93 10.69 2.28
C GLN A 51 11.99 10.21 1.30
N ARG A 52 12.48 8.97 1.44
CA ARG A 52 13.48 8.42 0.52
C ARG A 52 12.96 8.38 -0.93
N GLN A 53 11.68 8.06 -1.13
CA GLN A 53 11.03 8.13 -2.44
C GLN A 53 10.75 9.58 -2.84
N ALA A 54 10.14 10.37 -1.95
CA ALA A 54 9.71 11.74 -2.23
C ALA A 54 10.87 12.68 -2.59
N ARG A 55 12.08 12.45 -2.06
CA ARG A 55 13.28 13.22 -2.44
C ARG A 55 13.74 12.95 -3.88
N ARG A 56 13.46 11.76 -4.42
CA ARG A 56 13.78 11.40 -5.81
C ARG A 56 12.67 11.79 -6.76
N PHE A 57 11.43 11.57 -6.32
CA PHE A 57 10.22 11.77 -7.09
C PHE A 57 9.18 12.45 -6.18
N PRO A 58 9.19 13.79 -6.10
CA PRO A 58 8.23 14.55 -5.30
C PRO A 58 6.80 14.17 -5.69
N MET A 59 6.00 13.67 -4.75
CA MET A 59 4.70 13.02 -5.06
C MET A 59 3.77 13.89 -5.90
N LEU A 60 3.65 15.19 -5.59
CA LEU A 60 2.71 16.07 -6.28
C LEU A 60 3.09 16.30 -7.74
N GLN A 61 4.37 16.25 -8.07
CA GLN A 61 4.90 16.44 -9.43
C GLN A 61 5.10 15.10 -10.14
N HIS A 62 5.51 14.07 -9.41
CA HIS A 62 5.93 12.78 -9.90
C HIS A 62 5.42 11.63 -9.03
N PRO A 63 4.09 11.37 -9.01
CA PRO A 63 3.52 10.35 -8.13
C PRO A 63 4.04 8.97 -8.52
N THR A 64 4.67 8.33 -7.54
CA THR A 64 5.36 7.05 -7.67
C THR A 64 5.27 6.29 -6.37
N GLU A 65 5.44 4.98 -6.44
CA GLU A 65 5.30 4.14 -5.26
C GLU A 65 6.65 3.54 -4.86
N PHE A 66 6.89 3.49 -3.55
CA PHE A 66 7.90 2.65 -2.96
C PHE A 66 7.29 1.35 -2.44
N SER A 67 8.13 0.34 -2.28
CA SER A 67 7.84 -0.93 -1.62
C SER A 67 9.01 -1.24 -0.71
N ALA A 68 8.74 -1.50 0.56
CA ALA A 68 9.76 -1.78 1.57
C ALA A 68 9.38 -3.00 2.42
N TYR A 69 10.30 -3.94 2.55
CA TYR A 69 10.18 -5.06 3.49
C TYR A 69 10.90 -4.71 4.78
N VAL A 70 10.21 -4.82 5.90
CA VAL A 70 10.75 -4.60 7.24
C VAL A 70 10.87 -5.94 7.95
N LEU A 71 12.10 -6.36 8.17
CA LEU A 71 12.43 -7.59 8.87
C LEU A 71 13.03 -7.30 10.23
N ARG A 72 12.78 -8.19 11.19
CA ARG A 72 13.37 -8.15 12.52
C ARG A 72 13.97 -9.50 12.87
N GLY A 73 15.20 -9.51 13.35
CA GLY A 73 15.89 -10.73 13.75
C GLY A 73 17.24 -10.39 14.35
N GLN A 74 17.73 -11.25 15.24
CA GLN A 74 19.10 -11.16 15.77
C GLN A 74 19.44 -9.78 16.37
N GLY A 75 18.46 -9.15 17.05
CA GLY A 75 18.61 -7.82 17.63
C GLY A 75 18.68 -6.65 16.64
N ARG A 76 18.35 -6.86 15.35
CA ARG A 76 18.45 -5.85 14.29
C ARG A 76 17.17 -5.74 13.46
N LEU A 77 17.04 -4.61 12.78
CA LEU A 77 16.08 -4.41 11.69
C LEU A 77 16.81 -4.44 10.36
N HIS A 78 16.32 -5.24 9.41
CA HIS A 78 16.75 -5.21 8.02
C HIS A 78 15.62 -4.62 7.19
N ILE A 79 15.95 -3.64 6.34
CA ILE A 79 14.98 -2.96 5.50
C ILE A 79 15.42 -3.08 4.04
N TYR A 80 14.58 -3.73 3.24
CA TYR A 80 14.78 -3.83 1.80
C TYR A 80 13.84 -2.88 1.10
N PHE A 81 14.38 -1.73 0.68
CA PHE A 81 13.64 -0.68 0.00
C PHE A 81 13.79 -0.80 -1.51
N SER A 82 12.66 -0.70 -2.21
CA SER A 82 12.57 -0.65 -3.66
C SER A 82 11.61 0.47 -4.07
N GLY A 83 11.85 1.10 -5.21
CA GLY A 83 10.96 2.12 -5.76
C GLY A 83 10.98 2.08 -7.26
N ALA A 84 10.05 2.81 -7.88
CA ALA A 84 10.02 3.03 -9.31
C ALA A 84 9.93 4.53 -9.63
N ASP A 85 10.15 4.88 -10.88
CA ASP A 85 9.92 6.20 -11.46
C ASP A 85 8.53 6.31 -12.12
N ARG A 86 7.65 5.32 -11.88
CA ARG A 86 6.26 5.25 -12.36
C ARG A 86 5.34 4.87 -11.20
N ALA A 87 4.04 5.13 -11.34
CA ALA A 87 3.05 4.69 -10.35
C ALA A 87 2.69 3.21 -10.55
N GLY A 88 2.12 2.63 -9.49
CA GLY A 88 1.96 1.19 -9.34
C GLY A 88 3.22 0.54 -8.78
N ALA A 89 3.17 0.16 -7.51
CA ALA A 89 4.21 -0.61 -6.86
C ALA A 89 4.39 -1.95 -7.59
N LYS A 90 5.66 -2.29 -7.87
CA LYS A 90 6.03 -3.58 -8.43
C LYS A 90 6.94 -4.31 -7.46
N LEU A 91 6.55 -5.53 -7.09
CA LEU A 91 7.45 -6.44 -6.38
C LEU A 91 8.57 -6.85 -7.34
N ARG A 92 9.82 -6.67 -6.92
CA ARG A 92 11.01 -6.99 -7.72
C ARG A 92 11.62 -8.28 -7.20
N SER A 93 11.83 -9.26 -8.08
CA SER A 93 12.33 -10.59 -7.70
C SER A 93 13.66 -10.50 -6.95
N GLU A 94 14.57 -9.61 -7.38
CA GLU A 94 15.87 -9.44 -6.74
C GLU A 94 15.76 -8.94 -5.29
N VAL A 95 14.66 -8.27 -4.94
CA VAL A 95 14.37 -7.79 -3.59
C VAL A 95 13.69 -8.90 -2.79
N THR A 96 12.68 -9.56 -3.36
CA THR A 96 11.98 -10.66 -2.69
C THR A 96 12.89 -11.84 -2.40
N ASP A 97 13.84 -12.16 -3.28
CA ASP A 97 14.81 -13.26 -3.08
C ASP A 97 15.73 -12.98 -1.89
N ARG A 98 16.15 -11.72 -1.72
CA ARG A 98 16.94 -11.30 -0.56
C ARG A 98 16.13 -11.37 0.73
N VAL A 99 14.86 -10.96 0.68
CA VAL A 99 13.94 -11.06 1.83
C VAL A 99 13.74 -12.53 2.22
N ALA A 100 13.49 -13.40 1.25
CA ALA A 100 13.35 -14.84 1.48
C ALA A 100 14.62 -15.46 2.11
N ALA A 101 15.80 -15.06 1.64
CA ALA A 101 17.06 -15.51 2.21
C ALA A 101 17.24 -15.07 3.68
N GLU A 102 16.81 -13.86 4.05
CA GLU A 102 16.84 -13.40 5.44
C GLU A 102 15.82 -14.14 6.31
N VAL A 103 14.61 -14.38 5.78
CA VAL A 103 13.58 -15.18 6.46
C VAL A 103 14.11 -16.59 6.75
N ALA A 104 14.77 -17.23 5.78
CA ALA A 104 15.42 -18.53 5.96
C ALA A 104 16.54 -18.52 7.01
N ARG A 105 17.13 -17.35 7.32
CA ARG A 105 18.12 -17.14 8.39
C ARG A 105 17.48 -16.83 9.76
N GLY A 106 16.16 -16.92 9.87
CA GLY A 106 15.42 -16.70 11.11
C GLY A 106 15.02 -15.24 11.35
N PHE A 107 15.10 -14.36 10.35
CA PHE A 107 14.44 -13.07 10.43
C PHE A 107 12.93 -13.22 10.26
N VAL A 108 12.17 -12.42 11.00
CA VAL A 108 10.72 -12.34 10.87
C VAL A 108 10.37 -11.18 9.94
N LEU A 109 9.57 -11.44 8.91
CA LEU A 109 9.03 -10.39 8.05
C LEU A 109 7.85 -9.69 8.76
N VAL A 110 8.17 -8.60 9.46
CA VAL A 110 7.22 -7.86 10.32
C VAL A 110 6.19 -7.11 9.48
N ALA A 111 6.65 -6.43 8.43
CA ALA A 111 5.75 -5.66 7.58
C ALA A 111 6.26 -5.51 6.15
N HIS A 112 5.31 -5.38 5.24
CA HIS A 112 5.52 -4.78 3.93
C HIS A 112 4.89 -3.39 3.93
N ALA A 113 5.65 -2.38 3.50
CA ALA A 113 5.23 -0.99 3.50
C ALA A 113 5.28 -0.41 2.10
N HIS A 114 4.22 0.27 1.69
CA HIS A 114 4.18 1.04 0.45
C HIS A 114 3.36 2.32 0.61
N ASN A 115 3.42 3.19 -0.40
CA ASN A 115 2.62 4.41 -0.40
C ASN A 115 1.52 4.41 -1.45
N HIS A 116 0.41 5.05 -1.11
CA HIS A 116 -0.62 5.48 -2.05
C HIS A 116 -0.41 6.97 -2.34
N ASN A 117 -0.55 7.37 -3.60
CA ASN A 117 -0.27 8.73 -4.04
C ASN A 117 -1.52 9.60 -4.07
N PHE A 118 -1.35 10.89 -3.78
CA PHE A 118 -2.27 11.92 -4.25
C PHE A 118 -1.99 12.23 -5.72
N MET A 119 -3.04 12.24 -6.54
CA MET A 119 -2.97 12.39 -7.98
C MET A 119 -4.05 13.40 -8.41
N PHE A 120 -3.64 14.66 -8.58
CA PHE A 120 -4.55 15.78 -8.90
C PHE A 120 -4.71 16.04 -10.40
N ASP A 121 -3.67 15.74 -11.19
CA ASP A 121 -3.60 16.10 -12.62
C ASP A 121 -3.51 14.86 -13.52
N ARG A 122 -4.40 13.88 -13.30
CA ARG A 122 -4.39 12.62 -14.04
C ARG A 122 -4.82 12.83 -15.50
N VAL A 123 -4.15 12.15 -16.43
CA VAL A 123 -4.52 12.12 -17.85
C VAL A 123 -4.72 10.67 -18.29
N PRO A 124 -5.86 10.29 -18.90
CA PRO A 124 -6.04 8.92 -19.39
C PRO A 124 -4.89 8.47 -20.31
N GLY A 125 -4.36 7.27 -20.07
CA GLY A 125 -3.22 6.73 -20.81
C GLY A 125 -1.84 7.25 -20.37
N ASP A 126 -1.77 8.05 -19.29
CA ASP A 126 -0.51 8.47 -18.69
C ASP A 126 0.17 7.37 -17.86
N ARG A 127 1.28 7.73 -17.21
CA ARG A 127 2.10 6.87 -16.35
C ARG A 127 1.42 6.36 -15.07
N LEU A 128 0.16 6.74 -14.81
CA LEU A 128 -0.55 6.50 -13.55
C LEU A 128 -1.67 5.46 -13.66
N TRP A 129 -1.70 4.66 -14.75
CA TRP A 129 -2.78 3.72 -15.05
C TRP A 129 -4.16 4.39 -15.08
N THR A 130 -4.18 5.69 -15.41
CA THR A 130 -5.41 6.48 -15.47
C THR A 130 -6.26 5.99 -16.63
N THR A 131 -7.52 5.68 -16.33
CA THR A 131 -8.59 5.40 -17.29
C THR A 131 -9.60 6.55 -17.30
N PRO A 132 -10.47 6.66 -18.33
CA PRO A 132 -11.56 7.63 -18.31
C PRO A 132 -12.43 7.55 -17.05
N GLU A 133 -12.63 6.36 -16.51
CA GLU A 133 -13.44 6.10 -15.31
C GLU A 133 -12.73 6.54 -14.01
N THR A 134 -11.39 6.61 -14.02
CA THR A 134 -10.59 6.88 -12.81
C THR A 134 -9.89 8.24 -12.82
N VAL A 135 -10.07 9.05 -13.88
CA VAL A 135 -9.43 10.36 -14.04
C VAL A 135 -9.72 11.33 -12.88
N ASN A 136 -10.91 11.24 -12.29
CA ASN A 136 -11.32 12.11 -11.18
C ASN A 136 -11.02 11.51 -9.78
N VAL A 137 -10.37 10.35 -9.72
CA VAL A 137 -10.00 9.69 -8.46
C VAL A 137 -8.71 10.32 -7.95
N VAL A 138 -8.78 11.06 -6.84
CA VAL A 138 -7.61 11.78 -6.30
C VAL A 138 -6.59 10.81 -5.67
N GLY A 139 -7.05 9.66 -5.16
CA GLY A 139 -6.19 8.73 -4.43
C GLY A 139 -5.84 9.22 -3.01
N GLY A 140 -4.72 8.72 -2.47
CA GLY A 140 -4.25 9.06 -1.13
C GLY A 140 -5.01 8.42 0.04
N GLY A 141 -5.95 7.50 -0.26
CA GLY A 141 -6.52 6.60 0.74
C GLY A 141 -5.44 5.71 1.34
N VAL A 142 -5.65 5.24 2.56
CA VAL A 142 -4.71 4.32 3.25
C VAL A 142 -5.28 2.92 3.44
N ALA A 143 -6.46 2.66 2.87
CA ALA A 143 -6.99 1.31 2.74
C ALA A 143 -6.26 0.58 1.60
N PRO A 144 -5.84 -0.68 1.79
CA PRO A 144 -5.17 -1.44 0.75
C PRO A 144 -6.14 -1.71 -0.40
N SER A 145 -5.64 -1.61 -1.62
CA SER A 145 -6.37 -2.02 -2.83
C SER A 145 -6.60 -3.53 -2.85
N LEU A 146 -7.45 -4.01 -3.76
CA LEU A 146 -7.63 -5.45 -3.96
C LEU A 146 -6.33 -6.15 -4.37
N THR A 147 -5.50 -5.49 -5.17
CA THR A 147 -4.17 -5.96 -5.58
C THR A 147 -3.22 -6.04 -4.38
N ASP A 148 -3.24 -5.04 -3.50
CA ASP A 148 -2.41 -5.02 -2.29
C ASP A 148 -2.74 -6.23 -1.41
N VAL A 149 -4.03 -6.48 -1.15
CA VAL A 149 -4.47 -7.60 -0.31
C VAL A 149 -4.12 -8.94 -0.93
N GLN A 150 -4.25 -9.10 -2.25
CA GLN A 150 -3.81 -10.30 -2.95
C GLN A 150 -2.31 -10.56 -2.73
N ALA A 151 -1.48 -9.52 -2.87
CA ALA A 151 -0.04 -9.61 -2.63
C ALA A 151 0.28 -9.94 -1.16
N TYR A 152 -0.44 -9.34 -0.20
CA TYR A 152 -0.24 -9.60 1.23
C TYR A 152 -0.57 -11.02 1.62
N ARG A 153 -1.66 -11.59 1.06
CA ARG A 153 -2.01 -13.01 1.27
C ARG A 153 -0.91 -13.93 0.75
N GLY A 154 -0.43 -13.69 -0.47
CA GLY A 154 0.67 -14.48 -1.05
C GLY A 154 1.97 -14.35 -0.26
N MET A 155 2.34 -13.15 0.18
CA MET A 155 3.53 -12.94 1.01
C MET A 155 3.39 -13.53 2.42
N HIS A 156 2.18 -13.53 2.98
CA HIS A 156 1.92 -14.20 4.25
C HIS A 156 2.12 -15.71 4.14
N GLU A 157 1.52 -16.33 3.11
CA GLU A 157 1.65 -17.76 2.84
C GLU A 157 3.09 -18.16 2.55
N ALA A 158 3.80 -17.42 1.69
CA ALA A 158 5.13 -17.79 1.24
C ALA A 158 6.25 -17.44 2.24
N LEU A 159 6.13 -16.31 2.96
CA LEU A 159 7.22 -15.72 3.74
C LEU A 159 6.85 -15.40 5.19
N GLY A 160 5.63 -15.70 5.63
CA GLY A 160 5.18 -15.43 7.00
C GLY A 160 5.03 -13.93 7.31
N LEU A 161 4.68 -13.11 6.32
CA LEU A 161 4.39 -11.67 6.50
C LEU A 161 3.42 -11.43 7.67
N GLN A 162 3.81 -10.64 8.67
CA GLN A 162 2.99 -10.40 9.86
C GLN A 162 2.05 -9.18 9.76
N GLY A 163 2.30 -8.27 8.82
CA GLY A 163 1.48 -7.08 8.64
C GLY A 163 1.82 -6.27 7.39
N ALA A 164 1.02 -5.24 7.13
CA ALA A 164 1.21 -4.34 6.01
C ALA A 164 0.95 -2.88 6.42
N TRP A 165 1.70 -1.95 5.85
CA TRP A 165 1.59 -0.52 6.11
C TRP A 165 1.37 0.24 4.80
N VAL A 166 0.21 0.87 4.68
CA VAL A 166 -0.14 1.69 3.52
C VAL A 166 -0.14 3.14 3.94
N THR A 167 0.80 3.94 3.44
CA THR A 167 0.94 5.35 3.81
C THR A 167 0.62 6.30 2.67
N ASN A 168 0.07 7.47 2.97
CA ASN A 168 -0.04 8.57 2.00
C ASN A 168 1.00 9.69 2.26
N GLY A 169 1.97 9.43 3.14
CA GLY A 169 2.99 10.39 3.57
C GLY A 169 2.55 11.28 4.76
N LEU A 170 1.28 11.25 5.16
CA LEU A 170 0.77 11.96 6.33
C LEU A 170 0.25 10.97 7.38
N GLU A 171 -0.49 9.98 6.90
CA GLU A 171 -1.16 8.96 7.68
C GLU A 171 -0.79 7.57 7.14
N THR A 172 -1.01 6.56 7.97
CA THR A 172 -0.74 5.16 7.63
C THR A 172 -1.86 4.28 8.13
N GLY A 173 -2.41 3.47 7.24
CA GLY A 173 -3.21 2.30 7.57
C GLY A 173 -2.27 1.14 7.90
N ARG A 174 -2.39 0.58 9.11
CA ARG A 174 -1.58 -0.55 9.58
C ARG A 174 -2.46 -1.77 9.74
N TYR A 175 -2.10 -2.83 9.04
CA TYR A 175 -2.85 -4.07 8.92
C TYR A 175 -2.03 -5.22 9.49
N THR A 176 -2.66 -6.09 10.25
CA THR A 176 -2.09 -7.35 10.72
C THR A 176 -2.34 -8.45 9.69
N ALA A 177 -1.61 -9.56 9.79
CA ALA A 177 -1.89 -10.74 8.96
C ALA A 177 -3.35 -11.23 9.11
N GLY A 178 -3.95 -11.08 10.30
CA GLY A 178 -5.35 -11.40 10.54
C GLY A 178 -6.33 -10.51 9.78
N ASP A 179 -5.93 -9.29 9.38
CA ASP A 179 -6.75 -8.41 8.57
C ASP A 179 -6.78 -8.84 7.09
N PHE A 180 -5.76 -9.57 6.61
CA PHE A 180 -5.67 -9.95 5.19
C PHE A 180 -6.82 -10.85 4.75
N THR A 181 -7.40 -11.64 5.67
CA THR A 181 -8.57 -12.49 5.40
C THR A 181 -9.88 -11.73 5.52
N ARG A 182 -9.90 -10.63 6.27
CA ARG A 182 -11.08 -9.75 6.43
C ARG A 182 -11.24 -8.82 5.25
N LEU A 183 -10.12 -8.36 4.69
CA LEU A 183 -10.08 -7.51 3.50
C LEU A 183 -10.35 -8.32 2.23
N SER A 184 -10.94 -7.69 1.23
CA SER A 184 -11.16 -8.26 -0.10
C SER A 184 -9.90 -8.23 -0.95
N ALA A 185 -9.76 -9.22 -1.80
CA ALA A 185 -8.79 -9.30 -2.88
C ALA A 185 -9.52 -9.58 -4.21
N TRP A 186 -8.80 -9.52 -5.34
CA TRP A 186 -9.33 -10.00 -6.61
C TRP A 186 -9.77 -11.47 -6.48
N GLU A 187 -10.88 -11.79 -7.14
CA GLU A 187 -11.26 -13.20 -7.34
C GLU A 187 -10.29 -13.80 -8.36
N GLY A 188 -9.77 -14.99 -8.05
CA GLY A 188 -8.88 -15.76 -8.93
C GLY A 188 -9.64 -16.52 -10.00
#